data_AF-A0A423XB32-F1
#
_entry.id   AF-A0A423XB32-F1
#
_cell.length_a   1.000
_cell.length_b   1.000
_cell.length_c   1.000
_cell.angle_alpha   90.00
_cell.angle_beta   90.00
_cell.angle_gamma   90.00
#
_symmetry.space_group_name_H-M   'P 1'
#
loop_
_entity.id
_entity.type
_entity.pdbx_description
1 polymer ?
#
loop_
_entity_poly.entity_id
_entity_poly.type
_entity_poly.pdbx_seq_one_letter_code
_entity_poly.pdbx_strand_id
1 'polypeptide(L)'
;MSLEAKIRETSARNTELLSILYDTQSALPDLEAQKRYVADLEKQVADATLKLKQLGTKRKQELKDHEAYRDSVMKRFAYKVGGKTDKFEARAAKEEREYFDALQEEHQANVLKKNLDVALGDAKRVRGELEAKVATHSQAQKDLDRLYESIFKGPSPGFPEEDERERETNAAVKAHHKARSLAEVEAQVVKILDQAQQRLSGAMMCMEQALQASRMDIFGGGTFTDMMERNALNQAENLIQHARLMVRQAQRCSPQVRDLPPVQIAQGHLLGDIFFDNIFTDMAFHDRINQSNLEVKRCAVALNAELKAAKQRHTALSRETDQKASAVKQARILLQKVREAAFARVNNAIPLPTADEMDVPPPEEPPPRYTERAEAADDWWERQ
;
A
#
# COMPACT_ATOMS: atom_id res chain seq x y z
N MET A 1 38.43 4.59 30.06
CA MET A 1 37.20 4.83 30.85
C MET A 1 36.46 3.51 30.98
N SER A 2 36.06 3.11 32.20
CA SER A 2 35.32 1.85 32.40
C SER A 2 33.89 1.95 31.87
N LEU A 3 33.26 0.81 31.55
CA LEU A 3 31.88 0.74 31.07
C LEU A 3 30.91 1.38 32.08
N GLU A 4 31.07 1.07 33.37
CA GLU A 4 30.27 1.65 34.45
C GLU A 4 30.42 3.18 34.54
N ALA A 5 31.62 3.73 34.32
CA ALA A 5 31.83 5.18 34.32
C ALA A 5 31.09 5.85 33.16
N LYS A 6 31.09 5.26 31.97
CA LYS A 6 30.29 5.73 30.82
C LYS A 6 28.79 5.68 31.11
N ILE A 7 28.31 4.62 31.76
CA ILE A 7 26.90 4.48 32.15
C ILE A 7 26.50 5.59 33.13
N ARG A 8 27.32 5.87 34.16
CA ARG A 8 27.05 6.97 35.11
C ARG A 8 27.02 8.34 34.43
N GLU A 9 28.00 8.63 33.58
CA GLU A 9 28.11 9.92 32.87
C GLU A 9 26.90 10.18 31.96
N THR A 10 26.36 9.12 31.34
CA THR A 10 25.28 9.23 30.36
C THR A 10 23.88 9.02 30.92
N SER A 11 23.76 8.70 32.21
CA SER A 11 22.48 8.31 32.81
C SER A 11 21.39 9.36 32.69
N ALA A 12 21.71 10.64 32.89
CA ALA A 12 20.72 11.71 32.80
C ALA A 12 20.12 11.78 31.38
N ARG A 13 20.97 11.64 30.35
CA ARG A 13 20.55 11.64 28.95
C ARG A 13 19.71 10.40 28.62
N ASN A 14 20.07 9.24 29.17
CA ASN A 14 19.29 8.01 28.99
C ASN A 14 17.85 8.17 29.52
N THR A 15 17.70 8.69 30.75
CA THR A 15 16.38 8.93 31.36
C THR A 15 15.55 9.94 30.57
N GLU A 16 16.17 11.04 30.12
CA GLU A 16 15.51 12.05 29.28
C GLU A 16 14.95 11.43 27.98
N LEU A 17 15.77 10.64 27.27
CA LEU A 17 15.37 10.01 26.01
C LEU A 17 14.24 8.99 26.20
N LEU A 18 14.28 8.20 27.28
CA LEU A 18 13.23 7.25 27.61
C LEU A 18 11.91 7.96 27.96
N SER A 19 11.96 9.09 28.68
CA SER A 19 10.78 9.92 28.95
C SER A 19 10.15 10.42 27.65
N ILE A 20 10.95 10.95 26.72
CA ILE A 20 10.45 11.42 25.42
C ILE A 20 9.79 10.27 24.64
N LEU A 21 10.40 9.08 24.63
CA LEU A 21 9.84 7.91 23.95
C LEU A 21 8.50 7.48 24.56
N TYR A 22 8.40 7.47 25.90
CA TYR A 22 7.15 7.17 26.60
C TYR A 22 6.05 8.18 26.27
N ASP A 23 6.34 9.48 26.35
CA ASP A 23 5.37 10.54 26.08
C ASP A 23 4.89 10.58 24.61
N THR A 24 5.68 10.01 23.70
CA THR A 24 5.39 10.00 22.26
C THR A 24 5.02 8.61 21.71
N GLN A 25 4.83 7.60 22.58
CA GLN A 25 4.60 6.21 22.16
C GLN A 25 3.36 5.99 21.29
N SER A 26 2.31 6.79 21.47
CA SER A 26 1.07 6.71 20.69
C SER A 26 1.11 7.51 19.37
N ALA A 27 2.17 8.29 19.13
CA ALA A 27 2.17 9.28 18.05
C ALA A 27 1.98 8.67 16.65
N LEU A 28 2.55 7.48 16.39
CA LEU A 28 2.44 6.81 15.10
C LEU A 28 1.02 6.26 14.80
N PRO A 29 0.40 5.43 15.68
CA PRO A 29 -0.97 4.98 15.45
C PRO A 29 -1.97 6.15 15.41
N ASP A 30 -1.78 7.17 16.24
CA ASP A 30 -2.61 8.39 16.22
C ASP A 30 -2.50 9.12 14.87
N LEU A 31 -1.27 9.23 14.33
CA LEU A 31 -1.05 9.83 13.02
C LEU A 31 -1.72 9.04 11.88
N GLU A 32 -1.68 7.71 11.93
CA GLU A 32 -2.34 6.87 10.93
C GLU A 32 -3.86 7.02 10.98
N ALA A 33 -4.45 7.01 12.17
CA ALA A 33 -5.88 7.24 12.37
C ALA A 33 -6.27 8.63 11.84
N GLN A 34 -5.47 9.65 12.15
CA GLN A 34 -5.71 11.01 11.70
C GLN A 34 -5.59 11.16 10.18
N LYS A 35 -4.64 10.48 9.54
CA LYS A 35 -4.52 10.47 8.07
C LYS A 35 -5.77 9.88 7.40
N ARG A 36 -6.32 8.80 7.96
CA ARG A 36 -7.59 8.21 7.48
C ARG A 36 -8.75 9.17 7.63
N TYR A 37 -8.85 9.86 8.77
CA TYR A 37 -9.88 10.87 9.02
C TYR A 37 -9.80 12.06 8.07
N VAL A 38 -8.59 12.58 7.82
CA VAL A 38 -8.36 13.65 6.83
C VAL A 38 -8.78 13.21 5.43
N ALA A 39 -8.42 11.99 5.01
CA ALA A 39 -8.80 11.48 3.69
C ALA A 39 -10.33 11.35 3.53
N ASP A 40 -11.03 10.94 4.59
CA ASP A 40 -12.49 10.86 4.59
C ASP A 40 -13.13 12.26 4.48
N LEU A 41 -12.65 13.24 5.26
CA LEU A 41 -13.12 14.63 5.16
C LEU A 41 -12.84 15.24 3.78
N GLU A 42 -11.68 14.97 3.18
CA GLU A 42 -11.36 15.43 1.81
C GLU A 42 -12.37 14.88 0.80
N LYS A 43 -12.76 13.61 0.94
CA LYS A 43 -13.82 13.01 0.12
C LYS A 43 -15.17 13.68 0.36
N GLN A 44 -15.57 13.88 1.62
CA GLN A 44 -16.84 14.54 1.95
C GLN A 44 -16.91 15.98 1.41
N VAL A 45 -15.81 16.74 1.49
CA VAL A 45 -15.71 18.09 0.90
C VAL A 45 -15.83 18.04 -0.62
N ALA A 46 -15.21 17.06 -1.28
CA ALA A 46 -15.32 16.89 -2.73
C ALA A 46 -16.76 16.58 -3.15
N ASP A 47 -17.44 15.66 -2.45
CA ASP A 47 -18.83 15.28 -2.70
C ASP A 47 -19.79 16.46 -2.45
N ALA A 48 -19.60 17.20 -1.35
CA ALA A 48 -20.38 18.40 -1.05
C ALA A 48 -20.18 19.51 -2.10
N THR A 49 -18.95 19.64 -2.61
CA THR A 49 -18.62 20.59 -3.69
C THR A 49 -19.32 20.21 -5.00
N LEU A 50 -19.36 18.92 -5.34
CA LEU A 50 -20.09 18.44 -6.52
C LEU A 50 -21.60 18.68 -6.37
N LYS A 51 -22.17 18.35 -5.21
CA LYS A 51 -23.59 18.58 -4.91
C LYS A 51 -23.95 20.06 -5.00
N LEU A 52 -23.12 20.96 -4.48
CA LEU A 52 -23.31 22.41 -4.60
C LEU A 52 -23.31 22.89 -6.05
N LYS A 53 -22.43 22.36 -6.90
CA LYS A 53 -22.43 22.69 -8.34
C LYS A 53 -23.72 22.24 -9.03
N GLN A 54 -24.24 21.07 -8.67
CA GLN A 54 -25.50 20.55 -9.20
C GLN A 54 -26.69 21.41 -8.74
N LEU A 55 -26.78 21.71 -7.44
CA LEU A 55 -27.83 22.57 -6.87
C LEU A 55 -27.77 23.99 -7.43
N GLY A 56 -26.58 24.54 -7.63
CA GLY A 56 -26.41 25.86 -8.26
C GLY A 56 -26.86 25.88 -9.73
N THR A 57 -26.72 24.77 -10.46
CA THR A 57 -27.28 24.63 -11.81
C THR A 57 -28.82 24.53 -11.77
N LYS A 58 -29.37 23.70 -10.86
CA LYS A 58 -30.82 23.57 -10.63
C LYS A 58 -31.44 24.91 -10.27
N ARG A 59 -30.92 25.62 -9.28
CA ARG A 59 -31.41 26.95 -8.87
C ARG A 59 -31.43 27.94 -10.03
N LYS A 60 -30.39 27.96 -10.88
CA LYS A 60 -30.36 28.85 -12.06
C LYS A 60 -31.46 28.50 -13.07
N GLN A 61 -31.76 27.21 -13.24
CA GLN A 61 -32.85 26.75 -14.09
C GLN A 61 -34.21 27.15 -13.51
N GLU A 62 -34.48 26.83 -12.23
CA GLU A 62 -35.72 27.18 -11.53
C GLU A 62 -35.94 28.71 -11.50
N LEU A 63 -34.88 29.51 -11.31
CA LEU A 63 -34.96 30.97 -11.37
C LEU A 63 -35.42 31.45 -12.75
N LYS A 64 -34.84 30.89 -13.81
CA LYS A 64 -35.19 31.24 -15.19
C LYS A 64 -36.63 30.86 -15.50
N ASP A 65 -37.08 29.70 -15.06
CA ASP A 65 -38.46 29.23 -15.28
C ASP A 65 -39.46 30.08 -14.49
N HIS A 66 -39.15 30.42 -13.24
CA HIS A 66 -39.91 31.36 -12.42
C HIS A 66 -40.02 32.75 -13.08
N GLU A 67 -38.90 33.35 -13.50
CA GLU A 67 -38.87 34.65 -14.19
C GLU A 67 -39.66 34.62 -15.50
N ALA A 68 -39.43 33.61 -16.34
CA ALA A 68 -40.10 33.47 -17.64
C ALA A 68 -41.60 33.21 -17.51
N TYR A 69 -42.06 32.58 -16.42
CA TYR A 69 -43.49 32.38 -16.15
C TYR A 69 -44.14 33.63 -15.56
N ARG A 70 -43.48 34.28 -14.58
CA ARG A 70 -43.95 35.50 -13.91
C ARG A 70 -44.13 36.66 -14.89
N ASP A 71 -43.14 36.89 -15.76
CA ASP A 71 -43.04 38.08 -16.61
C ASP A 71 -43.77 37.93 -17.96
N SER A 72 -44.35 36.76 -18.26
CA SER A 72 -45.02 36.53 -19.53
C SER A 72 -46.41 37.17 -19.60
N VAL A 73 -46.46 38.36 -20.21
CA VAL A 73 -47.71 39.11 -20.47
C VAL A 73 -48.66 38.34 -21.39
N MET A 74 -48.15 37.63 -22.40
CA MET A 74 -48.94 36.84 -23.35
C MET A 74 -49.59 35.61 -22.69
N LYS A 75 -48.86 34.88 -21.83
CA LYS A 75 -49.43 33.77 -21.04
C LYS A 75 -50.52 34.31 -20.12
N ARG A 76 -50.26 35.39 -19.39
CA ARG A 76 -51.22 36.03 -18.48
C ARG A 76 -52.50 36.44 -19.21
N PHE A 77 -52.39 37.00 -20.43
CA PHE A 77 -53.54 37.36 -21.26
C PHE A 77 -54.35 36.14 -21.74
N ALA A 78 -53.68 35.08 -22.23
CA ALA A 78 -54.35 33.87 -22.70
C ALA A 78 -55.16 33.16 -21.59
N TYR A 79 -54.61 33.07 -20.37
CA TYR A 79 -55.32 32.50 -19.22
C TYR A 79 -56.49 33.38 -18.76
N LYS A 80 -56.37 34.72 -18.89
CA LYS A 80 -57.42 35.68 -18.56
C LYS A 80 -58.59 35.60 -19.55
N VAL A 81 -58.31 35.57 -20.86
CA VAL A 81 -59.35 35.46 -21.91
C VAL A 81 -60.03 34.09 -21.88
N GLY A 82 -59.31 33.04 -21.50
CA GLY A 82 -59.85 31.69 -21.33
C GLY A 82 -60.56 31.42 -20.00
N GLY A 83 -60.72 32.41 -19.10
CA GLY A 83 -61.38 32.27 -17.80
C GLY A 83 -60.69 31.33 -16.80
N LYS A 84 -59.36 31.13 -16.92
CA LYS A 84 -58.57 30.17 -16.15
C LYS A 84 -57.49 30.84 -15.28
N THR A 85 -57.76 32.03 -14.74
CA THR A 85 -56.81 32.84 -13.96
C THR A 85 -56.21 32.07 -12.78
N ASP A 86 -57.03 31.34 -12.02
CA ASP A 86 -56.60 30.54 -10.87
C ASP A 86 -55.53 29.49 -11.24
N LYS A 87 -55.60 28.92 -12.46
CA LYS A 87 -54.60 27.97 -12.94
C LYS A 87 -53.26 28.63 -13.25
N PHE A 88 -53.26 29.89 -13.66
CA PHE A 88 -52.05 30.66 -13.88
C PHE A 88 -51.37 30.98 -12.55
N GLU A 89 -52.14 31.42 -11.55
CA GLU A 89 -51.65 31.73 -10.20
C GLU A 89 -51.12 30.48 -9.49
N ALA A 90 -51.85 29.36 -9.55
CA ALA A 90 -51.40 28.09 -8.98
C ALA A 90 -50.07 27.59 -9.59
N ARG A 91 -49.85 27.83 -10.89
CA ARG A 91 -48.59 27.51 -11.57
C ARG A 91 -47.48 28.48 -11.17
N ALA A 92 -47.75 29.79 -11.13
CA ALA A 92 -46.76 30.78 -10.67
C ALA A 92 -46.29 30.50 -9.24
N ALA A 93 -47.23 30.15 -8.34
CA ALA A 93 -46.92 29.76 -6.96
C ALA A 93 -46.13 28.43 -6.88
N LYS A 94 -46.30 27.52 -7.84
CA LYS A 94 -45.51 26.29 -7.92
C LYS A 94 -44.06 26.58 -8.31
N GLU A 95 -43.84 27.37 -9.36
CA GLU A 95 -42.50 27.75 -9.82
C GLU A 95 -41.75 28.57 -8.75
N GLU A 96 -42.46 29.44 -8.01
CA GLU A 96 -41.90 30.17 -6.88
C GLU A 96 -41.43 29.22 -5.76
N ARG A 97 -42.25 28.24 -5.38
CA ARG A 97 -41.86 27.22 -4.39
C ARG A 97 -40.65 26.41 -4.85
N GLU A 98 -40.64 25.94 -6.11
CA GLU A 98 -39.54 25.14 -6.65
C GLU A 98 -38.21 25.93 -6.65
N TYR A 99 -38.27 27.23 -6.96
CA TYR A 99 -37.12 28.12 -6.82
C TYR A 99 -36.65 28.28 -5.36
N PHE A 100 -37.57 28.55 -4.42
CA PHE A 100 -37.22 28.69 -3.00
C PHE A 100 -36.68 27.40 -2.39
N ASP A 101 -37.25 26.25 -2.75
CA ASP A 101 -36.77 24.93 -2.33
C ASP A 101 -35.35 24.70 -2.83
N ALA A 102 -35.07 24.98 -4.11
CA ALA A 102 -33.73 24.88 -4.68
C ALA A 102 -32.73 25.85 -4.01
N LEU A 103 -33.16 27.07 -3.67
CA LEU A 103 -32.35 28.04 -2.94
C LEU A 103 -32.03 27.58 -1.52
N GLN A 104 -33.00 27.00 -0.81
CA GLN A 104 -32.83 26.46 0.53
C GLN A 104 -31.90 25.24 0.53
N GLU A 105 -32.08 24.31 -0.41
CA GLU A 105 -31.20 23.15 -0.61
C GLU A 105 -29.75 23.59 -0.86
N GLU A 106 -29.53 24.58 -1.74
CA GLU A 106 -28.20 25.14 -2.01
C GLU A 106 -27.60 25.77 -0.75
N HIS A 107 -28.38 26.55 0.00
CA HIS A 107 -27.93 27.18 1.24
C HIS A 107 -27.49 26.14 2.28
N GLN A 108 -28.31 25.12 2.51
CA GLN A 108 -27.99 24.03 3.45
C GLN A 108 -26.72 23.27 3.03
N ALA A 109 -26.59 22.95 1.74
CA ALA A 109 -25.39 22.31 1.22
C ALA A 109 -24.13 23.20 1.38
N ASN A 110 -24.29 24.52 1.28
CA ASN A 110 -23.19 25.47 1.45
C ASN A 110 -22.74 25.56 2.90
N VAL A 111 -23.68 25.59 3.84
CA VAL A 111 -23.38 25.54 5.29
C VAL A 111 -22.66 24.23 5.63
N LEU A 112 -23.17 23.09 5.15
CA LEU A 112 -22.52 21.79 5.36
C LEU A 112 -21.08 21.79 4.82
N LYS A 113 -20.87 22.26 3.59
CA LYS A 113 -19.52 22.35 3.01
C LYS A 113 -18.60 23.22 3.86
N LYS A 114 -19.05 24.40 4.32
CA LYS A 114 -18.24 25.28 5.18
C LYS A 114 -17.84 24.59 6.48
N ASN A 115 -18.76 23.85 7.11
CA ASN A 115 -18.45 23.10 8.33
C ASN A 115 -17.43 21.99 8.06
N LEU A 116 -17.55 21.29 6.93
CA LEU A 116 -16.57 20.27 6.51
C LEU A 116 -15.19 20.89 6.22
N ASP A 117 -15.14 22.07 5.58
CA ASP A 117 -13.89 22.78 5.32
C ASP A 117 -13.18 23.17 6.64
N VAL A 118 -13.93 23.64 7.64
CA VAL A 118 -13.39 23.96 8.97
C VAL A 118 -12.87 22.70 9.66
N ALA A 119 -13.67 21.63 9.71
CA ALA A 119 -13.26 20.36 10.29
C ALA A 119 -12.01 19.77 9.60
N LEU A 120 -11.91 19.91 8.27
CA LEU A 120 -10.75 19.49 7.51
C LEU A 120 -9.51 20.34 7.85
N GLY A 121 -9.68 21.65 8.04
CA GLY A 121 -8.61 22.54 8.48
C GLY A 121 -8.06 22.12 9.85
N ASP A 122 -8.94 21.91 10.82
CA ASP A 122 -8.57 21.43 12.16
C ASP A 122 -7.90 20.06 12.12
N ALA A 123 -8.46 19.13 11.34
CA ALA A 123 -7.91 17.80 11.18
C ALA A 123 -6.50 17.82 10.57
N LYS A 124 -6.24 18.72 9.61
CA LYS A 124 -4.91 18.92 9.01
C LYS A 124 -3.92 19.53 10.00
N ARG A 125 -4.37 20.44 10.88
CA ARG A 125 -3.53 20.98 11.95
C ARG A 125 -3.09 19.88 12.92
N VAL A 126 -4.05 19.08 13.41
CA VAL A 126 -3.75 17.94 14.32
C VAL A 126 -2.81 16.94 13.65
N ARG A 127 -2.98 16.67 12.34
CA ARG A 127 -2.05 15.83 11.58
C ARG A 127 -0.62 16.38 11.63
N GLY A 128 -0.43 17.69 11.45
CA GLY A 128 0.88 18.32 11.52
C GLY A 128 1.53 18.24 12.91
N GLU A 129 0.73 18.38 13.97
CA GLU A 129 1.19 18.19 15.35
C GLU A 129 1.63 16.75 15.62
N LEU A 130 0.88 15.77 15.12
CA LEU A 130 1.23 14.35 15.22
C LEU A 130 2.46 14.00 14.38
N GLU A 131 2.63 14.57 13.20
CA GLU A 131 3.84 14.44 12.38
C GLU A 131 5.08 14.94 13.13
N ALA A 132 4.98 16.09 13.81
CA ALA A 132 6.04 16.60 14.67
C ALA A 132 6.35 15.65 15.84
N LYS A 133 5.33 15.12 16.52
CA LYS A 133 5.51 14.13 17.60
C LYS A 133 6.19 12.85 17.11
N VAL A 134 5.80 12.33 15.95
CA VAL A 134 6.44 11.16 15.32
C VAL A 134 7.91 11.46 14.98
N ALA A 135 8.21 12.66 14.48
CA ALA A 135 9.58 13.07 14.23
C ALA A 135 10.41 13.12 15.52
N THR A 136 9.86 13.70 16.60
CA THR A 136 10.49 13.70 17.93
C THR A 136 10.72 12.29 18.45
N HIS A 137 9.72 11.40 18.38
CA HIS A 137 9.86 10.00 18.77
C HIS A 137 10.99 9.30 18.01
N SER A 138 11.01 9.46 16.68
CA SER A 138 12.03 8.85 15.83
C SER A 138 13.43 9.40 16.12
N GLN A 139 13.54 10.69 16.43
CA GLN A 139 14.82 11.32 16.77
C GLN A 139 15.31 10.83 18.13
N ALA A 140 14.44 10.77 19.15
CA ALA A 140 14.78 10.22 20.46
C ALA A 140 15.24 8.76 20.38
N GLN A 141 14.57 7.94 19.57
CA GLN A 141 14.99 6.55 19.34
C GLN A 141 16.39 6.47 18.72
N LYS A 142 16.69 7.29 17.70
CA LYS A 142 18.01 7.31 17.07
C LYS A 142 19.10 7.77 18.05
N ASP A 143 18.80 8.76 18.87
CA ASP A 143 19.75 9.27 19.85
C ASP A 143 19.97 8.26 20.98
N LEU A 144 18.94 7.50 21.37
CA LEU A 144 19.06 6.39 22.32
C LEU A 144 19.90 5.24 21.74
N ASP A 145 19.64 4.85 20.49
CA ASP A 145 20.41 3.82 19.80
C ASP A 145 21.90 4.20 19.70
N ARG A 146 22.20 5.46 19.33
CA ARG A 146 23.56 6.01 19.30
C ARG A 146 24.21 6.02 20.68
N LEU A 147 23.45 6.39 21.71
CA LEU A 147 23.93 6.41 23.08
C LEU A 147 24.35 5.00 23.50
N TYR A 148 23.47 4.02 23.30
CA TYR A 148 23.76 2.63 23.61
C TYR A 148 24.91 2.07 22.78
N GLU A 149 25.01 2.40 21.49
CA GLU A 149 26.16 1.99 20.67
C GLU A 149 27.48 2.60 21.19
N SER A 150 27.48 3.82 21.72
CA SER A 150 28.71 4.42 22.27
C SER A 150 29.19 3.74 23.57
N ILE A 151 28.27 3.09 24.29
CA ILE A 151 28.50 2.48 25.60
C ILE A 151 28.82 0.99 25.45
N PHE A 152 27.93 0.25 24.79
CA PHE A 152 27.93 -1.22 24.69
C PHE A 152 28.56 -1.76 23.40
N LYS A 153 29.34 -0.95 22.67
CA LYS A 153 30.03 -1.44 21.48
C LYS A 153 31.19 -2.36 21.85
N GLY A 154 31.05 -3.62 21.47
CA GLY A 154 32.01 -4.67 21.79
C GLY A 154 31.62 -5.38 23.08
N PRO A 155 32.53 -6.18 23.67
CA PRO A 155 32.24 -6.88 24.91
C PRO A 155 31.80 -5.90 26.00
N SER A 156 30.82 -6.32 26.80
CA SER A 156 30.29 -5.58 27.94
C SER A 156 30.74 -6.20 29.29
N PRO A 157 32.00 -5.99 29.74
CA PRO A 157 32.49 -6.54 31.01
C PRO A 157 31.56 -6.23 32.19
N GLY A 158 31.17 -7.28 32.92
CA GLY A 158 30.23 -7.19 34.04
C GLY A 158 28.75 -7.32 33.64
N PHE A 159 28.42 -7.30 32.35
CA PHE A 159 27.04 -7.41 31.84
C PHE A 159 26.93 -8.49 30.74
N PRO A 160 27.23 -9.77 31.05
CA PRO A 160 27.19 -10.86 30.07
C PRO A 160 25.81 -11.08 29.44
N GLU A 161 24.74 -10.71 30.15
CA GLU A 161 23.37 -10.77 29.65
C GLU A 161 23.15 -9.77 28.50
N GLU A 162 23.83 -8.63 28.51
CA GLU A 162 23.76 -7.64 27.42
C GLU A 162 24.41 -8.18 26.15
N ASP A 163 25.62 -8.76 26.29
CA ASP A 163 26.33 -9.40 25.18
C ASP A 163 25.50 -10.55 24.56
N GLU A 164 24.79 -11.32 25.38
CA GLU A 164 23.90 -12.39 24.91
C GLU A 164 22.73 -11.84 24.09
N ARG A 165 22.04 -10.81 24.60
CA ARG A 165 20.92 -10.18 23.88
C ARG A 165 21.37 -9.46 22.61
N GLU A 166 22.59 -8.91 22.60
CA GLU A 166 23.15 -8.31 21.40
C GLU A 166 23.37 -9.38 20.32
N ARG A 167 23.91 -10.55 20.69
CA ARG A 167 24.06 -11.70 19.77
C ARG A 167 22.72 -12.19 19.24
N GLU A 168 21.70 -12.34 20.10
CA GLU A 168 20.35 -12.72 19.69
C GLU A 168 19.74 -11.73 18.70
N THR A 169 19.85 -10.43 18.99
CA THR A 169 19.34 -9.36 18.12
C THR A 169 20.05 -9.38 16.77
N ASN A 170 21.37 -9.51 16.76
CA ASN A 170 22.17 -9.61 15.54
C ASN A 170 21.81 -10.85 14.72
N ALA A 171 21.54 -11.99 15.36
CA ALA A 171 21.07 -13.20 14.69
C ALA A 171 19.68 -13.02 14.08
N ALA A 172 18.75 -12.40 14.81
CA ALA A 172 17.40 -12.08 14.32
C ALA A 172 17.44 -11.13 13.10
N VAL A 173 18.27 -10.08 13.17
CA VAL A 173 18.47 -9.12 12.07
C VAL A 173 19.02 -9.81 10.82
N LYS A 174 20.05 -10.66 10.98
CA LYS A 174 20.60 -11.46 9.86
C LYS A 174 19.54 -12.38 9.24
N ALA A 175 18.74 -13.05 10.08
CA ALA A 175 17.66 -13.92 9.61
C ALA A 175 16.58 -13.13 8.84
N HIS A 176 16.17 -11.97 9.34
CA HIS A 176 15.22 -11.10 8.65
C HIS A 176 15.76 -10.60 7.30
N HIS A 177 17.01 -10.12 7.24
CA HIS A 177 17.62 -9.69 5.98
C HIS A 177 17.68 -10.81 4.95
N LYS A 178 18.02 -12.04 5.37
CA LYS A 178 18.01 -13.21 4.49
C LYS A 178 16.60 -13.50 3.96
N ALA A 179 15.59 -13.55 4.83
CA ALA A 179 14.20 -13.79 4.43
C ALA A 179 13.69 -12.72 3.46
N ARG A 180 13.96 -11.45 3.76
CA ARG A 180 13.61 -10.31 2.91
C ARG A 180 14.25 -10.39 1.53
N SER A 181 15.55 -10.69 1.47
CA SER A 181 16.26 -10.82 0.19
C SER A 181 15.67 -11.93 -0.68
N LEU A 182 15.30 -13.06 -0.07
CA LEU A 182 14.61 -14.14 -0.79
C LEU A 182 13.23 -13.72 -1.29
N ALA A 183 12.45 -13.00 -0.47
CA ALA A 183 11.15 -12.47 -0.87
C ALA A 183 11.27 -11.47 -2.03
N GLU A 184 12.26 -10.58 -2.02
CA GLU A 184 12.53 -9.62 -3.08
C GLU A 184 12.91 -10.30 -4.41
N VAL A 185 13.73 -11.36 -4.36
CA VAL A 185 14.06 -12.17 -5.54
C VAL A 185 12.81 -12.85 -6.12
N GLU A 186 11.98 -13.45 -5.27
CA GLU A 186 10.75 -14.11 -5.72
C GLU A 186 9.69 -13.10 -6.23
N ALA A 187 9.65 -11.88 -5.68
CA ALA A 187 8.82 -10.80 -6.18
C ALA A 187 9.22 -10.42 -7.62
N GLN A 188 10.52 -10.35 -7.89
CA GLN A 188 11.05 -10.09 -9.23
C GLN A 188 10.71 -11.23 -10.20
N VAL A 189 10.74 -12.48 -9.75
CA VAL A 189 10.31 -13.65 -10.53
C VAL A 189 8.83 -13.54 -10.91
N VAL A 190 7.96 -13.20 -9.95
CA VAL A 190 6.53 -12.97 -10.21
C VAL A 190 6.34 -11.90 -11.29
N LYS A 191 7.07 -10.78 -11.20
CA LYS A 191 7.00 -9.70 -12.19
C LYS A 191 7.41 -10.16 -13.60
N ILE A 192 8.50 -10.92 -13.71
CA ILE A 192 8.99 -11.44 -15.00
C ILE A 192 7.97 -12.43 -15.60
N LEU A 193 7.40 -13.33 -14.77
CA LEU A 193 6.40 -14.29 -15.22
C LEU A 193 5.07 -13.63 -15.62
N ASP A 194 4.67 -12.54 -14.94
CA ASP A 194 3.50 -11.74 -15.32
C ASP A 194 3.70 -11.07 -16.69
N GLN A 195 4.89 -10.52 -16.95
CA GLN A 195 5.26 -10.00 -18.27
C GLN A 195 5.28 -11.10 -19.35
N ALA A 196 5.78 -12.30 -19.03
CA ALA A 196 5.74 -13.45 -19.92
C ALA A 196 4.29 -13.84 -20.25
N GLN A 197 3.39 -13.83 -19.24
CA GLN A 197 1.98 -14.10 -19.44
C GLN A 197 1.35 -13.09 -20.39
N GLN A 198 1.64 -11.80 -20.24
CA GLN A 198 1.13 -10.76 -21.15
C GLN A 198 1.57 -10.99 -22.60
N ARG A 199 2.83 -11.41 -22.83
CA ARG A 199 3.29 -11.76 -24.19
C ARG A 199 2.55 -12.98 -24.74
N LEU A 200 2.36 -14.00 -23.93
CA LEU A 200 1.69 -15.22 -24.36
C LEU A 200 0.19 -15.01 -24.60
N SER A 201 -0.45 -14.12 -23.85
CA SER A 201 -1.81 -13.64 -24.14
C SER A 201 -1.89 -12.90 -25.48
N GLY A 202 -0.92 -12.04 -25.78
CA GLY A 202 -0.82 -11.42 -27.10
C GLY A 202 -0.63 -12.45 -28.21
N ALA A 203 0.20 -13.47 -27.99
CA ALA A 203 0.41 -14.55 -28.94
C ALA A 203 -0.89 -15.32 -29.21
N MET A 204 -1.69 -15.60 -28.17
CA MET A 204 -3.01 -16.22 -28.34
C MET A 204 -3.95 -15.37 -29.21
N MET A 205 -3.97 -14.05 -29.02
CA MET A 205 -4.76 -13.15 -29.87
C MET A 205 -4.30 -13.18 -31.33
N CYS A 206 -2.99 -13.18 -31.58
CA CYS A 206 -2.44 -13.33 -32.93
C CYS A 206 -2.78 -14.70 -33.55
N MET A 207 -2.75 -15.78 -32.77
CA MET A 207 -3.16 -17.11 -33.24
C MET A 207 -4.66 -17.19 -33.58
N GLU A 208 -5.50 -16.50 -32.82
CA GLU A 208 -6.94 -16.40 -33.13
C GLU A 208 -7.18 -15.60 -34.41
N GLN A 209 -6.42 -14.52 -34.65
CA GLN A 209 -6.46 -13.78 -35.91
C GLN A 209 -6.01 -14.63 -37.09
N ALA A 210 -4.92 -15.40 -36.94
CA ALA A 210 -4.45 -16.33 -37.97
C ALA A 210 -5.50 -17.41 -38.27
N LEU A 211 -6.17 -17.97 -37.24
CA LEU A 211 -7.25 -18.93 -37.43
C LEU A 211 -8.46 -18.34 -38.16
N GLN A 212 -8.82 -17.09 -37.87
CA GLN A 212 -9.91 -16.39 -38.56
C GLN A 212 -9.55 -16.12 -40.02
N ALA A 213 -8.33 -15.65 -40.29
CA ALA A 213 -7.83 -15.43 -41.65
C ALA A 213 -7.83 -16.75 -42.45
N SER A 214 -7.29 -17.83 -41.88
CA SER A 214 -7.24 -19.15 -42.50
C SER A 214 -8.63 -19.74 -42.79
N ARG A 215 -9.63 -19.48 -41.93
CA ARG A 215 -11.02 -19.87 -42.23
C ARG A 215 -11.59 -19.11 -43.42
N MET A 216 -11.32 -17.81 -43.51
CA MET A 216 -11.75 -17.01 -44.66
C MET A 216 -11.07 -17.47 -45.94
N ASP A 217 -9.83 -17.94 -45.83
CA ASP A 217 -9.03 -18.45 -46.95
C ASP A 217 -9.61 -19.72 -47.58
N ILE A 218 -10.01 -20.70 -46.75
CA ILE A 218 -10.68 -21.94 -47.18
C ILE A 218 -11.96 -21.68 -48.02
N PHE A 219 -12.65 -20.55 -47.84
CA PHE A 219 -13.87 -20.20 -48.57
C PHE A 219 -13.63 -19.27 -49.78
N GLY A 220 -12.40 -19.22 -50.30
CA GLY A 220 -12.03 -18.41 -51.45
C GLY A 220 -11.44 -17.06 -51.08
N GLY A 221 -10.57 -17.04 -50.05
CA GLY A 221 -9.76 -15.88 -49.72
C GLY A 221 -8.79 -15.52 -50.84
N GLY A 222 -8.35 -14.26 -50.85
CA GLY A 222 -7.41 -13.74 -51.84
C GLY A 222 -6.06 -13.43 -51.19
N THR A 223 -5.08 -12.98 -51.99
CA THR A 223 -3.71 -12.65 -51.53
C THR A 223 -3.61 -11.74 -50.29
N PHE A 224 -4.66 -11.01 -49.93
CA PHE A 224 -4.72 -10.17 -48.74
C PHE A 224 -4.94 -10.98 -47.44
N THR A 225 -5.75 -12.05 -47.46
CA THR A 225 -6.00 -12.92 -46.29
C THR A 225 -4.73 -13.69 -45.91
N ASP A 226 -4.00 -14.20 -46.91
CA ASP A 226 -2.68 -14.80 -46.76
C ASP A 226 -1.66 -13.89 -46.05
N MET A 227 -1.57 -12.63 -46.46
CA MET A 227 -0.62 -11.68 -45.86
C MET A 227 -0.97 -11.40 -44.40
N MET A 228 -2.25 -11.25 -44.08
CA MET A 228 -2.72 -11.05 -42.71
C MET A 228 -2.40 -12.26 -41.83
N GLU A 229 -2.65 -13.47 -42.33
CA GLU A 229 -2.38 -14.72 -41.64
C GLU A 229 -0.88 -14.88 -41.33
N ARG A 230 -0.02 -14.72 -42.34
CA ARG A 230 1.44 -14.83 -42.16
C ARG A 230 1.97 -13.78 -41.18
N ASN A 231 1.46 -12.55 -41.24
CA ASN A 231 1.83 -11.50 -40.30
C ASN A 231 1.41 -11.87 -38.85
N ALA A 232 0.19 -12.39 -38.68
CA ALA A 232 -0.30 -12.82 -37.37
C ALA A 232 0.51 -14.00 -36.81
N LEU A 233 0.83 -15.01 -37.63
CA LEU A 233 1.67 -16.15 -37.23
C LEU A 233 3.09 -15.70 -36.83
N ASN A 234 3.71 -14.81 -37.60
CA ASN A 234 5.02 -14.25 -37.27
C ASN A 234 5.01 -13.46 -35.96
N GLN A 235 3.96 -12.67 -35.71
CA GLN A 235 3.79 -11.95 -34.45
C GLN A 235 3.60 -12.90 -33.26
N ALA A 236 2.80 -13.95 -33.44
CA ALA A 236 2.60 -14.98 -32.42
C ALA A 236 3.93 -15.65 -32.05
N GLU A 237 4.72 -16.08 -33.05
CA GLU A 237 6.04 -16.69 -32.84
C GLU A 237 6.97 -15.77 -32.04
N ASN A 238 7.10 -14.50 -32.45
CA ASN A 238 7.94 -13.52 -31.74
C ASN A 238 7.54 -13.34 -30.28
N LEU A 239 6.23 -13.24 -30.01
CA LEU A 239 5.70 -13.09 -28.66
C LEU A 239 5.95 -14.35 -27.81
N ILE A 240 5.84 -15.55 -28.38
CA ILE A 240 6.15 -16.81 -27.71
C ILE A 240 7.64 -16.89 -27.37
N GLN A 241 8.53 -16.55 -28.31
CA GLN A 241 9.97 -16.55 -28.06
C GLN A 241 10.34 -15.58 -26.92
N HIS A 242 9.74 -14.38 -26.91
CA HIS A 242 9.92 -13.42 -25.81
C HIS A 242 9.41 -13.98 -24.48
N ALA A 243 8.25 -14.63 -24.44
CA ALA A 243 7.73 -15.29 -23.24
C ALA A 243 8.72 -16.36 -22.72
N ARG A 244 9.29 -17.18 -23.60
CA ARG A 244 10.26 -18.23 -23.23
C ARG A 244 11.57 -17.64 -22.70
N LEU A 245 12.08 -16.57 -23.31
CA LEU A 245 13.27 -15.87 -22.80
C LEU A 245 13.04 -15.33 -21.39
N MET A 246 11.86 -14.75 -21.13
CA MET A 246 11.50 -14.28 -19.79
C MET A 246 11.37 -15.42 -18.78
N VAL A 247 10.79 -16.57 -19.15
CA VAL A 247 10.77 -17.75 -18.26
C VAL A 247 12.19 -18.22 -17.94
N ARG A 248 13.09 -18.29 -18.93
CA ARG A 248 14.50 -18.62 -18.69
C ARG A 248 15.21 -17.60 -17.78
N GLN A 249 14.85 -16.33 -17.89
CA GLN A 249 15.34 -15.30 -16.98
C GLN A 249 14.82 -15.53 -15.55
N ALA A 250 13.53 -15.83 -15.40
CA ALA A 250 12.92 -16.15 -14.12
C ALA A 250 13.57 -17.39 -13.47
N GLN A 251 13.90 -18.41 -14.26
CA GLN A 251 14.61 -19.62 -13.81
C GLN A 251 15.99 -19.34 -13.22
N ARG A 252 16.73 -18.37 -13.79
CA ARG A 252 18.04 -17.96 -13.25
C ARG A 252 17.92 -17.31 -11.87
N CYS A 253 16.80 -16.65 -11.59
CA CYS A 253 16.51 -16.04 -10.30
C CYS A 253 15.96 -17.05 -9.29
N SER A 254 15.05 -17.93 -9.74
CA SER A 254 14.43 -18.97 -8.91
C SER A 254 14.44 -20.30 -9.68
N PRO A 255 15.34 -21.24 -9.31
CA PRO A 255 15.44 -22.56 -9.95
C PRO A 255 14.18 -23.43 -9.85
N GLN A 256 13.20 -23.00 -9.05
CA GLN A 256 11.93 -23.69 -8.87
C GLN A 256 10.94 -23.43 -10.02
N VAL A 257 11.21 -22.45 -10.89
CA VAL A 257 10.41 -22.19 -12.08
C VAL A 257 10.67 -23.27 -13.12
N ARG A 258 9.62 -23.95 -13.60
CA ARG A 258 9.77 -24.99 -14.63
C ARG A 258 9.80 -24.41 -16.04
N ASP A 259 10.37 -25.16 -16.97
CA ASP A 259 10.38 -24.76 -18.38
C ASP A 259 8.97 -24.94 -19.00
N LEU A 260 8.70 -24.16 -20.05
CA LEU A 260 7.44 -24.20 -20.75
C LEU A 260 7.41 -25.35 -21.78
N PRO A 261 6.23 -25.96 -22.02
CA PRO A 261 6.09 -26.98 -23.05
C PRO A 261 6.48 -26.40 -24.43
N PRO A 262 6.99 -27.25 -25.35
CA PRO A 262 7.31 -26.81 -26.70
C PRO A 262 6.06 -26.31 -27.42
N VAL A 263 6.25 -25.27 -28.23
CA VAL A 263 5.25 -24.72 -29.15
C VAL A 263 5.92 -24.64 -30.51
N GLN A 264 5.25 -25.16 -31.53
CA GLN A 264 5.63 -25.08 -32.93
C GLN A 264 4.54 -24.30 -33.67
N ILE A 265 4.84 -23.07 -34.06
CA ILE A 265 3.94 -22.30 -34.93
C ILE A 265 4.09 -22.81 -36.36
N ALA A 266 2.97 -23.05 -37.01
CA ALA A 266 2.91 -23.40 -38.43
C ALA A 266 3.57 -22.28 -39.25
N GLN A 267 4.80 -22.51 -39.69
CA GLN A 267 5.46 -21.65 -40.66
C GLN A 267 5.26 -22.27 -42.04
N GLY A 268 4.54 -21.55 -42.92
CA GLY A 268 4.41 -21.92 -44.33
C GLY A 268 5.80 -22.02 -44.93
N HIS A 269 6.24 -23.24 -45.26
CA HIS A 269 7.57 -23.48 -45.79
C HIS A 269 7.68 -22.83 -47.18
N LEU A 270 8.69 -21.96 -47.32
CA LEU A 270 9.06 -21.19 -48.52
C LEU A 270 9.55 -22.03 -49.73
N LEU A 271 9.22 -23.32 -49.83
CA LEU A 271 9.78 -24.21 -50.88
C LEU A 271 8.76 -24.97 -51.72
N GLY A 272 7.45 -24.70 -51.56
CA GLY A 272 6.40 -25.37 -52.31
C GLY A 272 5.40 -24.42 -52.98
N ASP A 273 5.76 -23.14 -53.12
CA ASP A 273 5.03 -22.29 -54.07
C ASP A 273 5.24 -22.92 -55.45
N ILE A 274 4.13 -23.10 -56.16
CA ILE A 274 3.97 -23.83 -57.42
C ILE A 274 3.69 -25.34 -57.23
N PHE A 275 2.45 -25.70 -57.57
CA PHE A 275 1.90 -27.03 -57.91
C PHE A 275 1.00 -27.74 -56.85
N PHE A 276 -0.31 -27.74 -57.14
CA PHE A 276 -1.42 -28.62 -56.70
C PHE A 276 -2.47 -28.03 -55.68
N ASP A 277 -3.59 -27.54 -56.25
CA ASP A 277 -4.98 -27.34 -55.77
C ASP A 277 -5.35 -26.64 -54.41
N ASN A 278 -5.87 -25.41 -54.57
CA ASN A 278 -6.51 -24.39 -53.69
C ASN A 278 -7.52 -24.82 -52.58
N ILE A 279 -7.62 -26.08 -52.16
CA ILE A 279 -8.56 -26.44 -51.05
C ILE A 279 -7.94 -27.47 -50.11
N PHE A 280 -7.27 -28.49 -50.65
CA PHE A 280 -6.64 -29.53 -49.83
C PHE A 280 -5.43 -29.00 -49.08
N THR A 281 -4.65 -28.12 -49.71
CA THR A 281 -3.47 -27.48 -49.11
C THR A 281 -3.88 -26.47 -48.02
N ASP A 282 -4.97 -25.75 -48.23
CA ASP A 282 -5.47 -24.73 -47.29
C ASP A 282 -6.14 -25.36 -46.08
N MET A 283 -6.88 -26.46 -46.26
CA MET A 283 -7.43 -27.25 -45.15
C MET A 283 -6.31 -27.86 -44.29
N ALA A 284 -5.26 -28.41 -44.93
CA ALA A 284 -4.11 -28.96 -44.20
C ALA A 284 -3.30 -27.87 -43.47
N PHE A 285 -3.21 -26.67 -44.02
CA PHE A 285 -2.55 -25.54 -43.37
C PHE A 285 -3.40 -25.00 -42.20
N HIS A 286 -4.72 -24.89 -42.38
CA HIS A 286 -5.66 -24.57 -41.32
C HIS A 286 -5.55 -25.53 -40.13
N ASP A 287 -5.48 -26.84 -40.39
CA ASP A 287 -5.31 -27.86 -39.37
C ASP A 287 -3.99 -27.67 -38.59
N ARG A 288 -2.90 -27.30 -39.28
CA ARG A 288 -1.62 -26.97 -38.63
C ARG A 288 -1.73 -25.73 -37.73
N ILE A 289 -2.41 -24.68 -38.19
CA ILE A 289 -2.62 -23.47 -37.38
C ILE A 289 -3.50 -23.78 -36.16
N ASN A 290 -4.50 -24.62 -36.32
CA ASN A 290 -5.34 -25.09 -35.22
C ASN A 290 -4.52 -25.88 -34.20
N GLN A 291 -3.62 -26.75 -34.64
CA GLN A 291 -2.67 -27.47 -33.77
C GLN A 291 -1.74 -26.49 -33.04
N SER A 292 -1.12 -25.54 -33.75
CA SER A 292 -0.28 -24.51 -33.14
C SER A 292 -1.04 -23.69 -32.09
N ASN A 293 -2.31 -23.33 -32.34
CA ASN A 293 -3.12 -22.61 -31.36
C ASN A 293 -3.38 -23.46 -30.09
N LEU A 294 -3.61 -24.77 -30.24
CA LEU A 294 -3.74 -25.69 -29.10
C LEU A 294 -2.43 -25.78 -28.30
N GLU A 295 -1.28 -25.80 -28.95
CA GLU A 295 0.03 -25.79 -28.28
C GLU A 295 0.28 -24.48 -27.53
N VAL A 296 -0.03 -23.34 -28.13
CA VAL A 296 0.05 -22.02 -27.46
C VAL A 296 -0.85 -21.99 -26.23
N LYS A 297 -2.08 -22.50 -26.32
CA LYS A 297 -2.99 -22.59 -25.17
C LYS A 297 -2.43 -23.47 -24.05
N ARG A 298 -1.86 -24.64 -24.38
CA ARG A 298 -1.19 -25.51 -23.39
C ARG A 298 -0.01 -24.80 -22.72
N CYS A 299 0.79 -24.09 -23.49
CA CYS A 299 1.88 -23.26 -22.99
C CYS A 299 1.38 -22.16 -22.05
N ALA A 300 0.28 -21.49 -22.40
CA ALA A 300 -0.35 -20.46 -21.56
C ALA A 300 -0.84 -21.02 -20.22
N VAL A 301 -1.46 -22.21 -20.24
CA VAL A 301 -1.88 -22.91 -19.02
C VAL A 301 -0.68 -23.25 -18.14
N ALA A 302 0.41 -23.77 -18.72
CA ALA A 302 1.63 -24.09 -17.99
C ALA A 302 2.27 -22.84 -17.36
N LEU A 303 2.39 -21.74 -18.13
CA LEU A 303 2.93 -20.48 -17.62
C LEU A 303 2.07 -19.89 -16.50
N ASN A 304 0.75 -19.97 -16.62
CA ASN A 304 -0.16 -19.52 -15.57
C ASN A 304 -0.02 -20.35 -14.28
N ALA A 305 0.21 -21.66 -14.40
CA ALA A 305 0.49 -22.51 -13.26
C ALA A 305 1.80 -22.12 -12.55
N GLU A 306 2.87 -21.85 -13.31
CA GLU A 306 4.15 -21.37 -12.77
C GLU A 306 4.02 -19.98 -12.12
N LEU A 307 3.29 -19.05 -12.74
CA LEU A 307 3.00 -17.74 -12.16
C LEU A 307 2.23 -17.87 -10.84
N LYS A 308 1.23 -18.76 -10.78
CA LYS A 308 0.48 -19.03 -9.56
C LYS A 308 1.38 -19.61 -8.47
N ALA A 309 2.25 -20.56 -8.81
CA ALA A 309 3.22 -21.14 -7.87
C ALA A 309 4.20 -20.08 -7.36
N ALA A 310 4.73 -19.21 -8.23
CA ALA A 310 5.60 -18.12 -7.84
C ALA A 310 4.91 -17.12 -6.91
N LYS A 311 3.65 -16.75 -7.20
CA LYS A 311 2.84 -15.88 -6.33
C LYS A 311 2.65 -16.51 -4.94
N GLN A 312 2.37 -17.82 -4.87
CA GLN A 312 2.25 -18.54 -3.61
C GLN A 312 3.56 -18.55 -2.81
N ARG A 313 4.70 -18.80 -3.47
CA ARG A 313 6.03 -18.75 -2.83
C ARG A 313 6.36 -17.35 -2.31
N HIS A 314 6.11 -16.33 -3.11
CA HIS A 314 6.28 -14.94 -2.70
C HIS A 314 5.43 -14.62 -1.47
N THR A 315 4.15 -15.01 -1.44
CA THR A 315 3.29 -14.82 -0.26
C THR A 315 3.84 -15.54 0.98
N ALA A 316 4.33 -16.78 0.83
CA ALA A 316 4.93 -17.51 1.94
C ALA A 316 6.20 -16.82 2.48
N LEU A 317 7.10 -16.38 1.59
CA LEU A 317 8.33 -15.66 1.94
C LEU A 317 8.05 -14.28 2.55
N SER A 318 7.01 -13.59 2.07
CA SER A 318 6.55 -12.33 2.67
C SER A 318 6.07 -12.54 4.10
N ARG A 319 5.25 -13.57 4.35
CA ARG A 319 4.80 -13.92 5.71
C ARG A 319 5.97 -14.28 6.63
N GLU A 320 6.94 -15.04 6.13
CA GLU A 320 8.16 -15.34 6.89
C GLU A 320 8.94 -14.05 7.20
N THR A 321 9.07 -13.14 6.24
CA THR A 321 9.73 -11.84 6.42
C THR A 321 9.06 -11.02 7.52
N ASP A 322 7.72 -10.99 7.56
CA ASP A 322 6.93 -10.28 8.58
C ASP A 322 7.10 -10.91 9.98
N GLN A 323 7.13 -12.25 10.05
CA GLN A 323 7.42 -12.97 11.29
C GLN A 323 8.83 -12.66 11.81
N LYS A 324 9.84 -12.70 10.93
CA LYS A 324 11.22 -12.35 11.30
C LYS A 324 11.35 -10.87 11.67
N ALA A 325 10.58 -9.97 11.05
CA ALA A 325 10.54 -8.55 11.42
C ALA A 325 9.99 -8.38 12.85
N SER A 326 8.93 -9.09 13.20
CA SER A 326 8.39 -9.13 14.56
C SER A 326 9.41 -9.67 15.56
N ALA A 327 10.14 -10.72 15.21
CA ALA A 327 11.22 -11.27 16.04
C ALA A 327 12.36 -10.25 16.27
N VAL A 328 12.75 -9.49 15.24
CA VAL A 328 13.73 -8.39 15.38
C VAL A 328 13.21 -7.31 16.33
N LYS A 329 11.93 -6.92 16.22
CA LYS A 329 11.32 -5.94 17.12
C LYS A 329 11.37 -6.43 18.57
N GLN A 330 10.98 -7.68 18.83
CA GLN A 330 11.02 -8.28 20.16
C GLN A 330 12.45 -8.36 20.71
N ALA A 331 13.41 -8.83 19.91
CA ALA A 331 14.81 -8.91 20.33
C ALA A 331 15.39 -7.53 20.70
N ARG A 332 15.08 -6.48 19.92
CA ARG A 332 15.48 -5.10 20.24
C ARG A 332 14.89 -4.59 21.54
N ILE A 333 13.60 -4.85 21.80
CA ILE A 333 12.94 -4.48 23.06
C ILE A 333 13.64 -5.17 24.23
N LEU A 334 13.94 -6.47 24.12
CA LEU A 334 14.61 -7.21 25.19
C LEU A 334 16.04 -6.72 25.42
N LEU A 335 16.80 -6.44 24.36
CA LEU A 335 18.13 -5.84 24.44
C LEU A 335 18.09 -4.47 25.14
N GLN A 336 17.13 -3.62 24.76
CA GLN A 336 16.92 -2.33 25.41
C GLN A 336 16.60 -2.49 26.90
N LYS A 337 15.71 -3.41 27.29
CA LYS A 337 15.40 -3.68 28.70
C LYS A 337 16.62 -4.11 29.51
N VAL A 338 17.49 -4.95 28.95
CA VAL A 338 18.74 -5.36 29.62
C VAL A 338 19.69 -4.17 29.79
N ARG A 339 19.77 -3.29 28.79
CA ARG A 339 20.56 -2.06 28.90
C ARG A 339 19.98 -1.11 29.95
N GLU A 340 18.67 -0.91 30.00
CA GLU A 340 18.02 -0.12 31.06
C GLU A 340 18.29 -0.70 32.46
N ALA A 341 18.24 -2.03 32.60
CA ALA A 341 18.60 -2.70 33.85
C ALA A 341 20.08 -2.51 34.20
N ALA A 342 20.98 -2.47 33.22
CA ALA A 342 22.39 -2.15 33.43
C ALA A 342 22.58 -0.73 33.99
N PHE A 343 21.87 0.26 33.42
CA PHE A 343 21.85 1.63 33.94
C PHE A 343 21.32 1.69 35.39
N ALA A 344 20.19 1.04 35.66
CA ALA A 344 19.62 0.99 37.00
C ALA A 344 20.59 0.35 38.02
N ARG A 345 21.26 -0.75 37.64
CA ARG A 345 22.23 -1.43 38.50
C ARG A 345 23.42 -0.55 38.85
N VAL A 346 23.97 0.19 37.88
CA VAL A 346 25.13 1.06 38.09
C VAL A 346 24.79 2.31 38.91
N ASN A 347 23.57 2.84 38.74
CA ASN A 347 23.11 4.02 39.48
C ASN A 347 22.68 3.69 40.91
N ASN A 348 22.07 2.52 41.14
CA ASN A 348 21.70 2.04 42.47
C ASN A 348 22.89 1.46 43.24
N ALA A 349 23.96 1.04 42.54
CA ALA A 349 25.25 0.74 43.14
C ALA A 349 25.98 2.06 43.49
N ILE A 350 25.52 2.72 44.55
CA ILE A 350 26.25 3.79 45.23
C ILE A 350 27.66 3.25 45.53
N PRO A 351 28.76 3.95 45.16
CA PRO A 351 30.09 3.56 45.61
C PRO A 351 30.11 3.68 47.13
N LEU A 352 30.42 2.60 47.84
CA LEU A 352 30.82 2.72 49.25
C LEU A 352 32.00 3.72 49.30
N PRO A 353 31.97 4.72 50.20
CA PRO A 353 33.14 5.57 50.41
C PRO A 353 34.33 4.67 50.74
N THR A 354 35.45 4.95 50.08
CA THR A 354 36.72 4.27 50.36
C THR A 354 37.08 4.49 51.83
N ALA A 355 37.70 3.48 52.45
CA ALA A 355 37.97 3.38 53.90
C ALA A 355 38.77 4.53 54.55
N ASP A 356 39.17 5.56 53.80
CA ASP A 356 39.86 6.76 54.29
C ASP A 356 38.92 7.89 54.75
N GLU A 357 37.60 7.79 54.56
CA GLU A 357 36.64 8.84 54.95
C GLU A 357 35.76 8.49 56.18
N MET A 358 36.10 7.45 56.95
CA MET A 358 35.32 6.99 58.12
C MET A 358 35.70 7.63 59.46
N ASP A 359 36.14 8.89 59.50
CA ASP A 359 36.42 9.60 60.76
C ASP A 359 35.65 10.93 60.88
N VAL A 360 34.34 10.89 60.57
CA VAL A 360 33.41 11.98 60.85
C VAL A 360 32.33 11.48 61.83
N PRO A 361 32.15 12.14 63.00
CA PRO A 361 31.14 11.73 63.97
C PRO A 361 29.72 11.98 63.43
N PRO A 362 28.72 11.18 63.85
CA PRO A 362 27.39 11.19 63.27
C PRO A 362 26.62 12.48 63.61
N PRO A 363 25.82 13.04 62.67
CA PRO A 363 24.92 14.14 62.96
C PRO A 363 23.70 13.68 63.80
N GLU A 364 23.41 14.43 64.86
CA GLU A 364 22.26 14.24 65.77
C GLU A 364 20.95 14.78 65.15
N GLU A 365 20.43 14.16 64.10
CA GLU A 365 19.05 14.42 63.65
C GLU A 365 18.30 13.13 63.30
N PRO A 366 17.03 12.98 63.75
CA PRO A 366 16.25 11.78 63.46
C PRO A 366 15.83 11.75 61.97
N PRO A 367 15.78 10.56 61.35
CA PRO A 367 15.48 10.42 59.93
C PRO A 367 14.03 10.83 59.59
N PRO A 368 13.79 11.38 58.39
CA PRO A 368 12.44 11.70 57.93
C PRO A 368 11.59 10.44 57.83
N ARG A 369 10.37 10.51 58.39
CA ARG A 369 9.39 9.44 58.36
C ARG A 369 8.95 9.17 56.91
N TYR A 370 9.19 7.96 56.43
CA TYR A 370 8.49 7.40 55.28
C TYR A 370 7.01 7.25 55.63
N THR A 371 6.14 7.99 54.94
CA THR A 371 4.72 7.64 54.87
C THR A 371 4.49 6.81 53.62
N GLU A 372 4.12 5.56 53.86
CA GLU A 372 3.58 4.63 52.87
C GLU A 372 2.37 5.24 52.14
N ARG A 373 2.38 5.13 50.83
CA ARG A 373 1.16 4.79 50.08
C ARG A 373 1.55 3.88 48.92
N ALA A 374 1.68 2.60 49.24
CA ALA A 374 1.49 1.53 48.28
C ALA A 374 -0.02 1.41 48.03
N GLU A 375 -0.49 1.90 46.89
CA GLU A 375 -1.75 1.44 46.31
C GLU A 375 -1.42 0.82 44.96
N ALA A 376 -1.89 -0.42 44.82
CA ALA A 376 -1.66 -1.34 43.72
C ALA A 376 -1.99 -0.71 42.36
N ALA A 377 -1.08 -0.86 41.40
CA ALA A 377 -1.36 -0.65 39.99
C ALA A 377 -1.25 -1.99 39.26
N ASP A 378 -2.41 -2.43 38.81
CA ASP A 378 -2.70 -3.63 38.04
C ASP A 378 -1.76 -3.86 36.83
N ASP A 379 -1.55 -5.14 36.55
CA ASP A 379 -0.86 -5.68 35.38
C ASP A 379 -1.46 -5.17 34.06
N TRP A 380 -0.81 -4.16 33.48
CA TRP A 380 -1.16 -3.57 32.18
C TRP A 380 -0.76 -4.45 30.96
N TRP A 381 0.02 -5.52 31.14
CA TRP A 381 0.56 -6.32 30.03
C TRP A 381 -0.34 -7.48 29.54
N GLU A 382 -1.54 -7.67 30.10
CA GLU A 382 -2.49 -8.70 29.64
C GLU A 382 -3.44 -8.27 28.50
N ARG A 383 -3.24 -7.09 27.89
CA ARG A 383 -4.04 -6.71 26.71
C ARG A 383 -3.16 -6.07 25.63
N GLN A 384 -3.25 -6.68 24.43
CA GLN A 384 -2.78 -6.28 23.09
C GLN A 384 -1.60 -7.09 22.56
#